data_AF-A0A4R6TIK0-F1
#
_entry.id   AF-A0A4R6TIK0-F1
#
_cell.length_a   1.000
_cell.length_b   1.000
_cell.length_c   1.000
_cell.angle_alpha   90.00
_cell.angle_beta   90.00
_cell.angle_gamma   90.00
#
_symmetry.space_group_name_H-M   'P 1'
#
loop_
_entity.id
_entity.type
_entity.pdbx_description
1 polymer ?
#
loop_
_entity_poly.entity_id
_entity_poly.type
_entity_poly.pdbx_seq_one_letter_code
_entity_poly.pdbx_strand_id
1 'polypeptide(L)' 'MYYTKERVEITKRIEKGLTKLFIGMSVEVRNEAENHAKDIGSYTYESYTDNESGKRVVIGFAVPR' A
#
# COMPACT_ATOMS: atom_id res chain seq x y z
N MET A 1 -8.20 5.82 -6.61
CA MET A 1 -6.78 5.84 -7.03
C MET A 1 -5.92 5.65 -5.80
N TYR A 2 -4.81 4.94 -5.93
CA TYR A 2 -3.89 4.68 -4.83
C TYR A 2 -2.59 5.45 -5.01
N TYR A 3 -2.04 5.94 -3.90
CA TYR A 3 -0.84 6.76 -3.89
C TYR A 3 0.12 6.36 -2.79
N THR A 4 1.40 6.67 -2.99
CA THR A 4 2.37 6.74 -1.90
C THR A 4 2.21 8.04 -1.10
N LYS A 5 2.90 8.13 0.04
CA LYS A 5 3.03 9.35 0.84
C LYS A 5 3.53 10.54 0.00
N GLU A 6 4.41 10.28 -0.97
CA GLU A 6 5.03 11.26 -1.87
C GLU A 6 4.13 11.63 -3.06
N ARG A 7 2.86 11.20 -3.03
CA ARG A 7 1.87 11.39 -4.11
C ARG A 7 2.18 10.67 -5.42
N VAL A 8 3.01 9.64 -5.40
CA VAL A 8 3.24 8.80 -6.59
C VAL A 8 2.04 7.88 -6.76
N GLU A 9 1.39 7.93 -7.93
CA GLU A 9 0.29 7.02 -8.25
C GLU A 9 0.79 5.58 -8.41
N ILE A 10 0.18 4.65 -7.66
CA ILE A 10 0.52 3.22 -7.68
C ILE A 10 -0.61 2.34 -8.21
N THR A 11 -1.75 2.92 -8.60
CA THR A 11 -2.93 2.19 -9.13
C THR A 11 -2.54 1.23 -10.25
N LYS A 12 -1.83 1.72 -11.28
CA LYS A 12 -1.38 0.89 -12.41
C LYS A 12 -0.38 -0.20 -12.00
N ARG A 13 0.39 0.01 -10.93
CA ARG A 13 1.33 -1.01 -10.42
C ARG A 13 0.56 -2.13 -9.72
N ILE A 14 -0.50 -1.79 -8.98
CA ILE A 14 -1.39 -2.74 -8.33
C ILE A 14 -2.12 -3.58 -9.38
N GLU A 15 -2.72 -2.95 -10.40
CA GLU A 15 -3.41 -3.64 -11.50
C GLU A 15 -2.51 -4.61 -12.27
N LYS A 16 -1.23 -4.27 -12.41
CA LYS A 16 -0.22 -5.12 -13.05
C LYS A 16 0.39 -6.19 -12.13
N GLY A 17 -0.02 -6.26 -10.87
CA GLY A 17 0.56 -7.18 -9.89
C GLY A 17 2.01 -6.87 -9.50
N LEU A 18 2.52 -5.67 -9.84
CA LEU A 18 3.84 -5.17 -9.45
C LEU A 18 3.85 -4.55 -8.05
N THR A 19 2.68 -4.47 -7.41
CA THR A 19 2.51 -3.99 -6.05
C THR A 19 1.33 -4.71 -5.43
N LYS A 20 1.54 -5.33 -4.27
CA LYS A 20 0.48 -5.96 -3.48
C LYS A 20 -0.01 -4.97 -2.43
N LEU A 21 -1.33 -4.79 -2.33
CA LEU A 21 -1.97 -3.91 -1.37
C LEU A 21 -2.58 -4.73 -0.23
N PHE A 22 -2.27 -4.35 0.99
CA PHE A 22 -2.80 -4.88 2.24
C PHE A 22 -3.69 -3.80 2.87
N ILE A 23 -5.00 -4.00 2.83
CA ILE A 23 -5.98 -2.99 3.28
C ILE A 23 -6.19 -3.15 4.78
N GLY A 24 -6.11 -2.03 5.50
CA GLY A 24 -6.28 -1.98 6.95
C GLY A 24 -5.08 -1.40 7.68
N MET A 25 -5.36 -0.80 8.84
CA MET A 25 -4.37 -0.14 9.70
C MET A 25 -4.08 -0.94 10.97
N SER A 26 -4.60 -2.16 11.10
CA SER A 26 -4.33 -2.99 12.27
C SER A 26 -2.88 -3.47 12.29
N VAL A 27 -2.38 -3.78 13.48
CA VAL A 27 -1.03 -4.33 13.67
C VAL A 27 -0.88 -5.65 12.92
N GLU A 28 -1.94 -6.45 12.83
CA GLU A 28 -1.95 -7.72 12.11
C GLU A 28 -1.70 -7.53 10.60
N VAL A 29 -2.40 -6.57 9.98
CA VAL A 29 -2.24 -6.27 8.55
C VAL A 29 -0.84 -5.72 8.28
N ARG A 30 -0.31 -4.90 9.18
CA ARG A 30 1.07 -4.42 9.10
C ARG A 30 2.07 -5.58 9.13
N ASN A 31 1.93 -6.48 10.09
CA ASN A 31 2.81 -7.63 10.24
C ASN A 31 2.72 -8.55 9.01
N GLU A 32 1.52 -8.75 8.45
CA GLU A 32 1.33 -9.51 7.22
C GLU A 32 2.08 -8.88 6.03
N ALA A 33 1.95 -7.56 5.87
CA ALA A 33 2.65 -6.83 4.82
C ALA A 33 4.17 -6.88 5.01
N GLU A 34 4.67 -6.72 6.23
CA GLU A 34 6.11 -6.76 6.55
C GLU A 34 6.70 -8.16 6.35
N ASN A 35 5.99 -9.21 6.77
CA ASN A 35 6.39 -10.60 6.51
C ASN A 35 6.43 -10.88 5.00
N HIS A 36 5.40 -10.48 4.27
CA HIS A 36 5.37 -10.66 2.82
C HIS A 36 6.51 -9.93 2.12
N ALA A 37 6.78 -8.68 2.51
CA ALA A 37 7.90 -7.90 1.98
C ALA A 37 9.23 -8.60 2.25
N LYS A 38 9.42 -9.13 3.46
CA LYS A 38 10.63 -9.87 3.84
C LYS A 38 10.81 -11.14 2.99
N ASP A 39 9.75 -11.89 2.76
CA ASP A 39 9.78 -13.14 1.98
C ASP A 39 10.24 -12.91 0.53
N ILE A 40 9.87 -11.77 -0.06
CA ILE A 40 10.23 -11.42 -1.44
C ILE A 40 11.45 -10.49 -1.54
N GLY A 41 12.09 -10.15 -0.42
CA GLY A 41 13.24 -9.23 -0.40
C GLY A 41 12.90 -7.78 -0.76
N SER A 42 11.71 -7.31 -0.40
CA SER A 42 11.19 -5.97 -0.69
C SER A 42 10.93 -5.16 0.60
N TYR A 43 10.24 -4.04 0.48
CA TYR A 43 9.90 -3.13 1.59
C TYR A 43 8.40 -2.82 1.64
N THR A 44 7.91 -2.44 2.82
CA THR A 44 6.55 -1.95 3.02
C THR A 44 6.51 -0.43 2.99
N TYR A 45 5.42 0.13 2.49
CA TYR A 45 5.11 1.56 2.62
C TYR A 45 3.61 1.79 2.80
N GLU A 46 3.24 2.93 3.37
CA GLU A 46 1.84 3.31 3.55
C GLU A 46 1.18 3.65 2.20
N SER A 47 0.00 3.09 1.96
CA SER A 47 -0.83 3.36 0.80
C SER A 47 -1.94 4.33 1.18
N TYR A 48 -2.18 5.29 0.29
CA TYR A 48 -3.13 6.37 0.49
C TYR A 48 -4.18 6.37 -0.62
N THR A 49 -5.41 6.76 -0.30
CA THR A 49 -6.47 7.06 -1.27
C THR A 49 -7.07 8.42 -0.94
N ASP A 50 -7.75 9.01 -1.92
CA ASP A 50 -8.59 10.18 -1.66
C ASP A 50 -9.97 9.69 -1.19
N ASN A 51 -10.50 10.27 -0.12
CA ASN A 51 -11.85 10.00 0.38
C ASN A 51 -12.90 10.83 -0.40
N GLU A 52 -14.18 10.68 -0.07
CA GLU A 52 -15.28 11.41 -0.73
C GLU A 52 -15.16 12.94 -0.60
N SER A 53 -14.47 13.43 0.43
CA SER A 53 -14.19 14.86 0.62
C SER A 53 -12.91 15.34 -0.11
N GLY A 54 -12.28 14.49 -0.92
CA GLY A 54 -11.01 14.79 -1.60
C GLY A 54 -9.80 14.88 -0.66
N LYS A 55 -9.94 14.43 0.60
CA LYS A 55 -8.83 14.35 1.55
C LYS A 55 -8.11 13.04 1.40
N ARG A 56 -6.78 13.10 1.46
CA ARG A 56 -5.93 11.92 1.41
C ARG A 56 -5.93 11.21 2.76
N VAL A 57 -6.29 9.93 2.74
CA VAL A 57 -6.34 9.06 3.92
C VAL A 57 -5.48 7.82 3.68
N VAL A 58 -4.82 7.35 4.73
CA VAL A 58 -4.10 6.07 4.69
C VAL A 58 -5.15 4.95 4.67
N ILE A 59 -5.01 4.01 3.74
CA ILE A 59 -5.93 2.87 3.60
C ILE A 59 -5.27 1.52 3.96
N GLY A 60 -3.94 1.50 4.08
CA GLY A 60 -3.19 0.35 4.53
C GLY A 60 -1.74 0.38 4.06
N PHE A 61 -1.18 -0.79 3.77
CA PHE A 61 0.22 -0.98 3.41
C PHE A 61 0.35 -1.55 2.01
N ALA A 62 1.37 -1.13 1.27
CA ALA A 62 1.69 -1.64 -0.04
C ALA A 62 3.12 -2.19 -0.08
N VAL A 63 3.29 -3.26 -0.84
CA VAL A 63 4.56 -3.96 -1.02
C VAL A 63 4.86 -4.03 -2.52
N PRO A 64 5.90 -3.37 -3.02
CA PRO A 64 6.30 -3.50 -4.41
C PRO A 64 6.98 -4.85 -4.65
N ARG A 65 6.83 -5.38 -5.86
CA ARG A 65 7.52 -6.57 -6.34
C ARG A 65 8.58 -6.20 -7.38
#